data_AF-A0A940WRE2-F1
#
_entry.id   AF-A0A940WRE2-F1
#
_cell.length_a   1.000
_cell.length_b   1.000
_cell.length_c   1.000
_cell.angle_alpha   90.00
_cell.angle_beta   90.00
_cell.angle_gamma   90.00
#
_symmetry.space_group_name_H-M   'P 1'
#
loop_
_entity.id
_entity.type
_entity.pdbx_description
1 polymer ?
#
loop_
_entity_poly.entity_id
_entity_poly.type
_entity_poly.pdbx_seq_one_letter_code
_entity_poly.pdbx_strand_id
1 'polypeptide(L)'
;MIVANLPRRGHGTTFGEADHQGVVLYWRPGCRFCMRLRFRLRFTPLEYREINIWRDPEAAAFVRSVADGNETVPTVTVAGAAMVNPSVQQLIGAVRASAPQLPPRAKDAEDPS
;
A
#
# COMPACT_ATOMS: atom_id res chain seq x y z
N MET A 1 -2.87 41.56 -19.99
CA MET A 1 -2.81 40.13 -20.30
C MET A 1 -2.50 39.38 -19.02
N ILE A 2 -3.47 38.71 -18.42
CA ILE A 2 -3.27 37.88 -17.21
C ILE A 2 -3.20 36.43 -17.69
N VAL A 3 -2.01 35.85 -17.72
CA VAL A 3 -1.83 34.41 -17.91
C VAL A 3 -2.13 33.74 -16.56
N ALA A 4 -3.38 33.29 -16.39
CA ALA A 4 -3.75 32.41 -15.29
C ALA A 4 -3.07 31.06 -15.51
N ASN A 5 -1.94 30.83 -14.83
CA ASN A 5 -1.31 29.52 -14.80
C ASN A 5 -2.11 28.64 -13.83
N LEU A 6 -3.07 27.91 -14.38
CA LEU A 6 -3.85 26.91 -13.65
C LEU A 6 -2.90 25.81 -13.14
N PRO A 7 -2.90 25.44 -11.85
CA PRO A 7 -2.09 24.34 -11.40
C PRO A 7 -2.54 23.07 -12.12
N ARG A 8 -1.65 22.48 -12.91
CA ARG A 8 -1.86 21.14 -13.46
C ARG A 8 -2.08 20.21 -12.27
N ARG A 9 -3.26 19.60 -12.18
CA ARG A 9 -3.59 18.54 -11.22
C ARG A 9 -2.69 17.33 -11.49
N GLY A 10 -1.46 17.39 -10.99
CA GLY A 10 -0.61 16.21 -10.82
C GLY A 10 -1.15 15.40 -9.65
N HIS A 11 -1.38 14.12 -9.87
CA HIS A 11 -1.77 13.12 -8.86
C HIS A 11 -0.67 12.87 -7.79
N GLY A 12 0.42 13.65 -7.78
CA GLY A 12 1.63 13.37 -7.00
C GLY A 12 1.60 13.81 -5.53
N THR A 13 0.65 14.65 -5.10
CA THR A 13 0.66 15.17 -3.72
C THR A 13 -0.11 14.30 -2.72
N THR A 14 -1.04 13.47 -3.18
CA THR A 14 -1.86 12.62 -2.29
C THR A 14 -1.29 11.21 -2.10
N PHE A 15 -0.43 10.75 -3.01
CA PHE A 15 0.16 9.41 -2.90
C PHE A 15 1.13 9.34 -1.72
N GLY A 16 2.10 10.26 -1.65
CA GLY A 16 3.05 10.33 -0.54
C GLY A 16 2.33 10.52 0.80
N GLU A 17 1.43 11.49 0.94
CA GLU A 17 0.80 11.75 2.24
C GLU A 17 -0.10 10.59 2.73
N ALA A 18 -0.81 9.92 1.82
CA ALA A 18 -1.63 8.76 2.17
C ALA A 18 -0.82 7.48 2.43
N ASP A 19 0.37 7.33 1.83
CA ASP A 19 1.27 6.19 2.07
C ASP A 19 1.90 6.26 3.48
N HIS A 20 2.04 7.48 4.02
CA HIS A 20 2.61 7.72 5.34
C HIS A 20 1.64 7.46 6.50
N GLN A 21 0.34 7.27 6.25
CA GLN A 21 -0.67 7.10 7.30
C GLN A 21 -1.37 5.74 7.29
N GLY A 22 -1.09 4.86 6.32
CA GLY A 22 -1.81 3.60 6.15
C GLY A 22 -0.95 2.42 5.71
N VAL A 23 -1.62 1.35 5.27
CA VAL A 23 -0.98 0.18 4.66
C VAL A 23 -1.26 0.16 3.17
N VAL A 24 -0.22 0.08 2.35
CA VAL A 24 -0.34 -0.05 0.88
C VAL A 24 0.37 -1.30 0.39
N LEU A 25 -0.35 -2.13 -0.34
CA LEU A 25 0.14 -3.33 -1.02
C LEU A 25 0.40 -3.04 -2.50
N TYR A 26 1.67 -3.03 -2.88
CA TYR A 26 2.13 -2.97 -4.25
C TYR A 26 2.14 -4.37 -4.88
N TRP A 27 1.50 -4.53 -6.03
CA TRP A 27 1.29 -5.83 -6.67
C TRP A 27 1.32 -5.77 -8.20
N ARG A 28 1.35 -6.94 -8.86
CA ARG A 28 1.13 -7.08 -10.31
C ARG A 28 0.32 -8.34 -10.65
N PRO A 29 -0.36 -8.41 -11.82
CA PRO A 29 -1.02 -9.61 -12.30
C PRO A 29 -0.10 -10.84 -12.36
N GLY A 30 -0.65 -12.02 -12.07
CA GLY A 30 0.10 -13.30 -12.10
C GLY A 30 1.04 -13.55 -10.91
N CYS A 31 1.17 -12.61 -9.97
CA CYS A 31 2.02 -12.76 -8.79
C CYS A 31 1.44 -13.75 -7.77
N ARG A 32 2.00 -14.98 -7.71
CA ARG A 32 1.58 -16.03 -6.74
C ARG A 32 1.72 -15.60 -5.27
N PHE A 33 2.79 -14.88 -4.93
CA PHE A 33 3.02 -14.39 -3.58
C PHE A 33 2.00 -13.33 -3.16
N CYS A 34 1.63 -12.43 -4.08
CA CYS A 34 0.61 -11.41 -3.87
C CYS A 34 -0.75 -12.06 -3.61
N MET A 35 -1.13 -13.07 -4.41
CA MET A 35 -2.36 -13.85 -4.18
C MET A 35 -2.37 -14.52 -2.80
N ARG A 36 -1.24 -15.11 -2.38
CA ARG A 36 -1.11 -15.75 -1.06
C ARG A 36 -1.24 -14.73 0.08
N LEU A 37 -0.58 -13.58 -0.03
CA LEU A 37 -0.62 -12.54 1.00
C LEU A 37 -2.04 -11.98 1.14
N ARG A 38 -2.70 -11.62 0.03
CA ARG A 38 -4.10 -11.17 0.01
C ARG A 38 -5.05 -12.17 0.64
N PHE A 39 -4.89 -13.45 0.30
CA PHE A 39 -5.72 -14.50 0.88
C PHE A 39 -5.60 -14.53 2.40
N ARG A 40 -4.38 -14.48 2.95
CA ARG A 40 -4.18 -14.44 4.40
C ARG A 40 -4.73 -13.17 5.03
N LEU A 41 -4.52 -12.01 4.40
CA LEU A 41 -5.06 -10.72 4.85
C LEU A 41 -6.60 -10.70 4.85
N ARG A 42 -7.26 -11.55 4.05
CA ARG A 42 -8.73 -11.68 4.09
C ARG A 42 -9.24 -12.10 5.47
N PHE A 43 -8.45 -12.86 6.24
CA PHE A 43 -8.79 -13.34 7.59
C PHE A 43 -8.30 -12.43 8.71
N THR A 44 -7.84 -11.21 8.38
CA THR A 44 -7.42 -10.21 9.36
C THR A 44 -8.29 -8.98 9.24
N PRO A 45 -8.52 -8.23 10.33
CA PRO A 45 -9.24 -6.95 10.25
C PRO A 45 -8.38 -5.82 9.66
N LEU A 46 -7.20 -6.09 9.09
CA LEU A 46 -6.33 -5.04 8.57
C LEU A 46 -6.91 -4.40 7.31
N GLU A 47 -7.15 -3.08 7.35
CA GLU A 47 -7.44 -2.29 6.15
C GLU A 47 -6.13 -1.96 5.41
N TYR A 48 -6.17 -2.08 4.08
CA TYR A 48 -5.03 -1.73 3.23
C TYR A 48 -5.51 -1.35 1.83
N ARG A 49 -4.74 -0.50 1.16
CA ARG A 49 -4.93 -0.14 -0.25
C ARG A 49 -4.07 -1.03 -1.13
N GLU A 50 -4.46 -1.19 -2.39
CA GLU A 50 -3.69 -1.98 -3.36
C GLU A 50 -3.34 -1.13 -4.59
N ILE A 51 -2.08 -1.19 -5.01
CA ILE A 51 -1.58 -0.43 -6.16
C ILE A 51 -0.89 -1.37 -7.15
N ASN A 52 -1.37 -1.36 -8.40
CA ASN A 52 -0.83 -2.19 -9.45
C ASN A 52 0.35 -1.47 -10.14
N ILE A 53 1.56 -1.97 -9.92
CA ILE A 53 2.78 -1.35 -10.44
C ILE A 53 2.88 -1.39 -11.98
N TRP A 54 2.14 -2.25 -12.66
CA TRP A 54 2.10 -2.24 -14.13
C TRP A 54 1.30 -1.08 -14.70
N ARG A 55 0.39 -0.49 -13.92
CA ARG A 55 -0.45 0.64 -14.35
C ARG A 55 0.06 1.98 -13.83
N ASP A 56 0.97 1.94 -12.87
CA ASP A 56 1.47 3.12 -12.19
C ASP A 56 3.01 3.12 -12.24
N PRO A 57 3.61 3.94 -13.13
CA PRO A 57 5.06 4.00 -13.27
C PRO A 57 5.76 4.58 -12.04
N GLU A 58 5.10 5.44 -11.25
CA GLU A 58 5.65 5.97 -10.00
C GLU A 58 5.71 4.87 -8.95
N ALA A 59 4.66 4.06 -8.83
CA ALA A 59 4.64 2.89 -7.96
C ALA A 59 5.70 1.84 -8.35
N ALA A 60 5.91 1.61 -9.65
CA ALA A 60 7.00 0.75 -10.13
C ALA A 60 8.38 1.30 -9.75
N ALA A 61 8.59 2.61 -9.92
CA ALA A 61 9.84 3.26 -9.52
C ALA A 61 10.08 3.17 -8.01
N PHE A 62 9.05 3.38 -7.20
CA PHE A 62 9.11 3.20 -5.75
C PHE A 62 9.50 1.77 -5.38
N VAL A 63 8.83 0.75 -5.95
CA VAL A 63 9.17 -0.66 -5.66
C VAL A 63 10.62 -0.96 -6.01
N ARG A 64 11.12 -0.50 -7.17
CA ARG A 64 12.54 -0.69 -7.53
C ARG A 64 13.47 -0.01 -6.52
N SER A 65 13.11 1.16 -6.01
CA SER A 65 13.95 1.87 -5.03
C SER A 65 14.11 1.13 -3.70
N VAL A 66 13.10 0.36 -3.29
CA VAL A 66 13.10 -0.38 -2.01
C VAL A 66 13.46 -1.86 -2.15
N ALA A 67 13.53 -2.39 -3.38
CA ALA A 67 13.79 -3.79 -3.68
C ALA A 67 15.03 -4.00 -4.57
N ASP A 68 16.12 -3.30 -4.26
CA ASP A 68 17.43 -3.46 -4.91
C ASP A 68 17.37 -3.27 -6.44
N GLY A 69 16.57 -2.32 -6.91
CA GLY A 69 16.35 -2.04 -8.33
C GLY A 69 15.34 -2.97 -9.02
N ASN A 70 14.81 -3.97 -8.33
CA ASN A 70 13.89 -4.96 -8.89
C ASN A 70 12.43 -4.58 -8.68
N GLU A 71 11.56 -5.03 -9.59
CA GLU A 71 10.11 -4.95 -9.38
C GLU A 71 9.60 -6.10 -8.49
N THR A 72 10.18 -6.27 -7.30
CA THR A 72 9.79 -7.36 -6.40
C THR A 72 8.46 -7.06 -5.73
N VAL A 73 7.49 -7.96 -5.91
CA VAL A 73 6.17 -7.88 -5.25
C VAL A 73 5.80 -9.23 -4.62
N PRO A 74 4.98 -9.25 -3.53
CA PRO A 74 4.34 -8.11 -2.89
C PRO A 74 5.34 -7.20 -2.18
N THR A 75 5.23 -5.89 -2.37
CA THR A 75 5.91 -4.90 -1.53
C THR A 75 4.83 -4.17 -0.75
N VAL A 76 5.05 -3.92 0.53
CA VAL A 76 4.06 -3.32 1.41
C VAL A 76 4.66 -2.15 2.16
N THR A 77 3.97 -1.03 2.22
CA THR A 77 4.31 0.06 3.15
C THR A 77 3.38 0.01 4.35
N VAL A 78 3.91 0.36 5.53
CA VAL A 78 3.16 0.53 6.77
C VAL A 78 3.57 1.87 7.36
N ALA A 79 2.66 2.85 7.34
CA ALA A 79 2.96 4.22 7.78
C ALA A 79 4.28 4.76 7.15
N GLY A 80 4.44 4.56 5.84
CA GLY A 80 5.63 4.94 5.08
C GLY A 80 6.83 3.98 5.18
N ALA A 81 6.84 3.01 6.10
CA ALA A 81 7.92 2.03 6.20
C ALA A 81 7.73 0.87 5.21
N ALA A 82 8.64 0.70 4.26
CA ALA A 82 8.57 -0.33 3.23
C ALA A 82 9.05 -1.72 3.70
N MET A 83 8.37 -2.75 3.23
CA MET A 83 8.65 -4.16 3.48
C MET A 83 8.56 -4.93 2.16
N VAL A 84 9.67 -5.56 1.75
CA VAL A 84 9.71 -6.36 0.51
C VAL A 84 9.35 -7.81 0.82
N ASN A 85 8.34 -8.34 0.12
CA ASN A 85 7.79 -9.69 0.25
C ASN A 85 7.54 -10.15 1.70
N PRO A 86 6.83 -9.37 2.54
CA PRO A 86 6.60 -9.74 3.93
C PRO A 86 5.62 -10.91 4.06
N SER A 87 5.79 -11.69 5.12
CA SER A 87 4.74 -12.58 5.62
C SER A 87 3.62 -11.78 6.28
N VAL A 88 2.42 -12.38 6.39
CA VAL A 88 1.30 -11.75 7.10
C VAL A 88 1.63 -11.45 8.57
N GLN A 89 2.44 -12.29 9.22
CA GLN A 89 2.83 -12.09 10.61
C GLN A 89 3.76 -10.90 10.77
N GLN A 90 4.73 -10.75 9.86
CA GLN A 90 5.62 -9.58 9.84
C GLN A 90 4.82 -8.29 9.60
N LEU A 91 3.88 -8.31 8.65
CA LEU A 91 3.04 -7.17 8.33
C LEU A 91 2.16 -6.76 9.53
N ILE A 92 1.47 -7.70 10.17
CA ILE A 92 0.65 -7.40 11.37
C ILE A 92 1.51 -6.91 12.53
N GLY A 93 2.71 -7.47 12.71
CA GLY A 93 3.67 -6.98 13.70
C GLY A 93 4.08 -5.52 13.44
N ALA A 94 4.41 -5.19 12.18
CA ALA A 94 4.78 -3.84 11.78
C ALA A 94 3.63 -2.83 12.00
N VAL A 95 2.39 -3.21 11.67
CA VAL A 95 1.20 -2.36 11.91
C VAL A 95 1.02 -2.09 13.40
N ARG A 96 1.10 -3.13 14.25
CA ARG A 96 0.97 -2.96 15.71
C ARG A 96 2.05 -2.04 16.29
N ALA A 97 3.26 -2.09 15.75
CA ALA A 97 4.37 -1.27 16.22
C ALA A 97 4.29 0.19 15.73
N SER A 98 3.82 0.41 14.49
CA SER A 98 4.02 1.68 13.78
C SER A 98 2.72 2.46 13.54
N ALA A 99 1.57 1.79 13.57
CA ALA A 99 0.26 2.37 13.29
C ALA A 99 -0.85 1.71 14.13
N PRO A 100 -0.77 1.74 15.48
CA PRO A 100 -1.80 1.16 16.34
C PRO A 100 -3.18 1.83 16.16
N GLN A 101 -3.23 3.04 15.61
CA GLN A 101 -4.45 3.79 15.34
C GLN A 101 -5.21 3.36 14.07
N LEU A 102 -4.67 2.44 13.27
CA LEU A 102 -5.29 2.08 11.99
C LEU A 102 -6.60 1.31 12.25
N PRO A 103 -7.74 1.76 11.69
CA PRO A 103 -9.02 1.14 11.96
C PRO A 103 -9.09 -0.30 11.40
N PRO A 104 -9.93 -1.16 11.99
CA PRO A 104 -10.27 -2.43 11.38
C PRO A 104 -10.98 -2.19 10.03
N ARG A 105 -10.94 -3.17 9.12
CA ARG A 105 -11.57 -3.07 7.80
C ARG A 105 -13.03 -2.65 7.95
N ALA A 106 -13.49 -1.83 7.03
CA ALA A 106 -14.88 -1.38 6.94
C ALA A 106 -15.93 -2.51 7.03
N LYS A 107 -15.64 -3.72 6.52
CA LYS A 107 -16.57 -4.87 6.62
C LYS A 107 -16.77 -5.40 8.03
N ASP A 108 -15.82 -5.14 8.93
CA ASP A 108 -15.84 -5.56 10.33
C ASP A 108 -16.49 -4.48 11.22
N ALA A 109 -16.78 -3.28 10.67
CA ALA A 109 -17.40 -2.16 11.38
C ALA A 109 -18.94 -2.09 11.20
N GLU A 110 -19.51 -2.85 10.25
CA GLU A 110 -20.94 -2.80 9.88
C GLU A 110 -21.76 -3.99 10.40
N ASP A 111 -21.23 -4.77 11.35
CA ASP A 111 -22.02 -5.81 12.03
C ASP A 111 -22.10 -5.56 13.55
N PRO A 112 -23.13 -4.81 13.98
CA PRO A 112 -23.73 -5.01 15.29
C PRO A 112 -25.20 -5.42 15.12
N SER A 113 -25.52 -6.67 14.75
CA SER A 113 -26.74 -7.41 15.20
C SER A 113 -26.88 -8.78 14.56
#